data_AF-A0A7X7WRG8-F1
#
_entry.id   AF-A0A7X7WRG8-F1
#
_cell.length_a   1.000
_cell.length_b   1.000
_cell.length_c   1.000
_cell.angle_alpha   90.00
_cell.angle_beta   90.00
_cell.angle_gamma   90.00
#
_symmetry.space_group_name_H-M   'P 1'
#
loop_
_entity.id
_entity.type
_entity.pdbx_description
1 polymer ?
#
loop_
_entity_poly.entity_id
_entity_poly.type
_entity_poly.pdbx_seq_one_letter_code
_entity_poly.pdbx_strand_id
1 'polypeptide(L)'
;MAQEIEHKFLVTRLDCIAGKTGIRWRQAYLSRVPERTVRVRIGDDGAFLTIKGKPRGTVRDEFEYAIPTADAEHLLAMCDGFIVDKTRYRVEHAGHLWEIDVFHGDNEGLVLAEIELEAEGERFALPPWVGPEVTNIPRYQNASLSATPFSAWGKDPE
;
A
#
# COMPACT_ATOMS: atom_id res chain seq x y z
N MET A 1 3.55 14.10 -17.36
CA MET A 1 3.05 13.48 -16.11
C MET A 1 4.08 12.45 -15.72
N ALA A 2 4.63 12.54 -14.51
CA ALA A 2 5.66 11.61 -14.06
C ALA A 2 5.06 10.20 -13.95
N GLN A 3 5.82 9.21 -14.40
CA GLN A 3 5.52 7.81 -14.16
C GLN A 3 5.97 7.51 -12.73
N GLU A 4 5.08 7.03 -11.87
CA GLU A 4 5.49 6.52 -10.55
C GLU A 4 6.31 5.24 -10.76
N ILE A 5 7.53 5.21 -10.23
CA ILE A 5 8.45 4.09 -10.34
C ILE A 5 8.64 3.55 -8.93
N GLU A 6 7.81 2.58 -8.56
CA GLU A 6 7.80 1.96 -7.24
C GLU A 6 8.47 0.59 -7.29
N HIS A 7 9.38 0.31 -6.34
CA HIS A 7 9.82 -1.03 -6.03
C HIS A 7 9.29 -1.46 -4.66
N LYS A 8 8.96 -2.75 -4.51
CA LYS A 8 8.32 -3.31 -3.33
C LYS A 8 9.02 -4.57 -2.86
N PHE A 9 9.27 -4.68 -1.57
CA PHE A 9 10.02 -5.77 -0.96
C PHE A 9 9.30 -6.31 0.27
N LEU A 10 9.49 -7.60 0.55
CA LEU A 10 9.19 -8.15 1.88
C LEU A 10 10.18 -7.59 2.91
N VAL A 11 9.75 -7.44 4.15
CA VAL A 11 10.63 -7.01 5.25
C VAL A 11 10.98 -8.20 6.14
N THR A 12 12.26 -8.38 6.42
CA THR A 12 12.79 -9.50 7.21
C THR A 12 13.03 -9.13 8.68
N ARG A 13 13.24 -7.84 8.98
CA ARG A 13 13.52 -7.32 10.33
C ARG A 13 12.87 -5.95 10.51
N LEU A 14 12.38 -5.68 11.73
CA LEU A 14 11.66 -4.43 12.07
C LEU A 14 12.49 -3.46 12.93
N ASP A 15 13.80 -3.70 13.06
CA ASP A 15 14.72 -2.83 13.79
C ASP A 15 14.77 -1.40 13.20
N CYS A 16 14.51 -1.26 11.90
CA CYS A 16 14.47 0.03 11.21
C CYS A 16 13.33 0.97 11.65
N ILE A 17 12.26 0.42 12.25
CA ILE A 17 11.10 1.19 12.70
C ILE A 17 11.01 1.33 14.23
N ALA A 18 11.97 0.76 14.97
CA ALA A 18 11.99 0.83 16.42
C ALA A 18 12.04 2.30 16.90
N GLY A 19 11.08 2.67 17.76
CA GLY A 19 10.98 4.03 18.32
C GLY A 19 10.49 5.11 17.34
N LYS A 20 10.10 4.74 16.11
CA LYS A 20 9.50 5.68 15.15
C LYS A 20 7.99 5.76 15.34
N THR A 21 7.43 6.93 15.03
CA THR A 21 5.98 7.11 14.91
C THR A 21 5.56 6.83 13.47
N GLY A 22 4.64 5.88 13.30
CA GLY A 22 4.01 5.61 12.02
C GLY A 22 2.64 6.28 11.91
N ILE A 23 2.13 6.36 10.69
CA ILE A 23 0.78 6.85 10.40
C ILE A 23 -0.10 5.64 10.11
N ARG A 24 -1.24 5.53 10.81
CA ARG A 24 -2.16 4.42 10.57
C ARG A 24 -3.15 4.77 9.48
N TRP A 25 -3.33 3.86 8.55
CA TRP A 25 -4.31 3.96 7.48
C TRP A 25 -5.22 2.75 7.44
N ARG A 26 -6.51 3.01 7.26
CA ARG A 26 -7.51 2.02 6.89
C ARG A 26 -8.04 2.37 5.52
N GLN A 27 -8.05 1.41 4.61
CA GLN A 27 -8.55 1.62 3.26
C GLN A 27 -9.33 0.42 2.76
N ALA A 28 -10.34 0.70 1.94
CA ALA A 28 -11.12 -0.31 1.25
C ALA A 28 -11.57 0.24 -0.11
N TYR A 29 -12.19 -0.61 -0.92
CA TYR A 29 -12.53 -0.30 -2.29
C TYR A 29 -14.04 -0.42 -2.50
N LEU A 30 -14.68 0.67 -2.93
CA LEU A 30 -16.06 0.65 -3.42
C LEU A 30 -16.14 0.02 -4.82
N SER A 31 -15.03 0.04 -5.55
CA SER A 31 -14.88 -0.66 -6.83
C SER A 31 -13.42 -1.06 -7.01
N ARG A 32 -13.19 -2.33 -7.37
CA ARG A 32 -11.87 -2.89 -7.73
C ARG A 32 -11.73 -3.14 -9.22
N VAL A 33 -12.71 -2.71 -10.02
CA VAL A 33 -12.70 -2.91 -11.47
C VAL A 33 -11.55 -2.09 -12.07
N PRO A 34 -10.62 -2.68 -12.85
CA PRO A 34 -9.43 -2.00 -13.34
C PRO A 34 -9.70 -0.72 -14.13
N GLU A 35 -10.85 -0.63 -14.80
CA GLU A 35 -11.25 0.54 -15.57
C GLU A 35 -11.78 1.70 -14.70
N ARG A 36 -12.16 1.42 -13.45
CA ARG A 36 -12.79 2.37 -12.52
C ARG A 36 -12.58 1.93 -11.07
N THR A 37 -11.35 2.03 -10.59
CA THR A 37 -11.05 1.72 -9.19
C THR A 37 -11.48 2.89 -8.32
N VAL A 38 -12.25 2.62 -7.26
CA VAL A 38 -12.68 3.63 -6.29
C VAL A 38 -12.25 3.17 -4.92
N ARG A 39 -11.34 3.92 -4.29
CA ARG A 39 -10.75 3.62 -3.00
C ARG A 39 -11.13 4.68 -1.99
N VAL A 40 -11.54 4.25 -0.80
CA VAL A 40 -11.73 5.10 0.37
C VAL A 40 -10.57 4.83 1.31
N ARG A 41 -9.88 5.87 1.79
CA ARG A 41 -8.81 5.78 2.79
C ARG A 41 -9.12 6.73 3.95
N ILE A 42 -8.89 6.28 5.17
CA ILE A 42 -8.93 7.08 6.40
C ILE A 42 -7.59 6.93 7.11
N GLY A 43 -7.02 8.04 7.54
CA GLY A 43 -5.78 8.11 8.29
C GLY A 43 -5.78 9.21 9.34
N ASP A 44 -4.66 9.31 10.05
CA ASP A 44 -4.39 10.42 10.97
C ASP A 44 -4.30 11.76 10.23
N ASP A 45 -3.99 11.72 8.93
CA ASP A 45 -3.91 12.85 8.00
C ASP A 45 -5.25 13.20 7.33
N GLY A 46 -6.34 12.54 7.72
CA GLY A 46 -7.69 12.78 7.19
C GLY A 46 -8.22 11.64 6.34
N ALA A 47 -9.28 11.91 5.58
CA ALA A 47 -9.93 10.91 4.75
C ALA A 47 -10.01 11.35 3.28
N PHE A 48 -9.84 10.38 2.39
CA PHE A 48 -9.73 10.61 0.96
C PHE A 48 -10.51 9.58 0.15
N LEU A 49 -11.14 10.05 -0.91
CA LEU A 49 -11.68 9.24 -1.99
C LEU A 49 -10.75 9.34 -3.19
N THR A 50 -10.15 8.22 -3.59
CA THR A 50 -9.32 8.13 -4.79
C THR A 50 -10.06 7.38 -5.90
N ILE A 51 -10.17 7.99 -7.08
CA ILE A 51 -10.76 7.37 -8.28
C ILE A 51 -9.67 7.20 -9.32
N LYS A 52 -9.45 5.96 -9.77
CA LYS A 52 -8.44 5.62 -10.78
C LYS A 52 -9.10 5.05 -12.02
N GLY A 53 -8.79 5.62 -13.17
CA GLY A 53 -9.28 5.18 -14.48
C GLY A 53 -8.50 4.00 -15.04
N LYS A 54 -8.91 3.56 -16.23
CA LYS A 54 -8.25 2.47 -16.96
C LYS A 54 -6.77 2.79 -17.23
N PRO A 55 -5.85 1.87 -16.92
CA PRO A 55 -4.43 2.05 -17.26
C PRO A 55 -4.21 2.04 -18.78
N ARG A 56 -3.29 2.90 -19.21
CA ARG A 56 -2.76 3.02 -20.58
C ARG A 56 -1.24 2.82 -20.50
N GLY A 57 -0.80 1.56 -20.49
CA GLY A 57 0.58 1.21 -20.15
C GLY A 57 0.84 1.39 -18.65
N THR A 58 1.86 2.16 -18.29
CA THR A 58 2.26 2.48 -16.90
C THR A 58 1.55 3.71 -16.34
N VAL A 59 0.72 4.40 -17.14
CA VAL A 59 0.01 5.62 -16.74
C VAL A 59 -1.48 5.35 -16.61
N ARG A 60 -2.14 5.99 -15.64
CA ARG A 60 -3.60 6.01 -15.52
C ARG A 60 -4.08 7.37 -15.03
N ASP A 61 -5.32 7.72 -15.36
CA ASP A 61 -5.96 8.91 -14.79
C ASP A 61 -6.27 8.65 -13.31
N GLU A 62 -5.92 9.58 -12.44
CA GLU A 62 -6.11 9.47 -11.00
C GLU A 62 -6.63 10.80 -10.44
N PHE A 63 -7.68 10.71 -9.63
CA PHE A 63 -8.30 11.84 -8.96
C PHE A 63 -8.38 11.55 -7.47
N GLU A 64 -7.96 12.48 -6.64
CA GLU A 64 -8.03 12.36 -5.19
C GLU A 64 -8.79 13.54 -4.60
N TYR A 65 -9.74 13.25 -3.73
CA TYR A 65 -10.59 14.23 -3.06
C TYR A 65 -10.54 14.00 -1.56
N ALA A 66 -10.23 15.06 -0.81
CA ALA A 66 -10.47 15.05 0.62
C ALA A 66 -11.98 14.98 0.88
N ILE A 67 -12.39 14.12 1.82
CA ILE A 67 -13.79 13.94 2.22
C ILE A 67 -13.90 14.01 3.75
N PRO A 68 -15.07 14.34 4.32
CA PRO A 68 -15.28 14.27 5.76
C PRO A 68 -15.00 12.86 6.30
N THR A 69 -14.30 12.78 7.44
CA THR A 69 -13.98 11.48 8.06
C THR A 69 -15.22 10.65 8.36
N ALA A 70 -16.29 11.29 8.84
CA ALA A 70 -17.57 10.61 9.11
C ALA A 70 -18.18 9.98 7.84
N ASP A 71 -18.06 10.64 6.69
CA ASP A 71 -18.52 10.08 5.42
C ASP A 71 -17.67 8.89 5.03
N ALA A 72 -16.34 9.02 5.15
CA ALA A 72 -15.41 7.94 4.84
C ALA A 72 -15.64 6.69 5.71
N GLU A 73 -15.99 6.84 6.99
CA GLU A 73 -16.32 5.71 7.87
C GLU A 73 -17.55 4.96 7.38
N HIS A 74 -18.61 5.68 6.99
CA HIS A 74 -19.78 5.07 6.38
C HIS A 74 -19.45 4.40 5.04
N LEU A 75 -18.64 5.05 4.19
CA LEU A 75 -18.20 4.47 2.92
C LEU A 75 -17.36 3.20 3.10
N LEU A 76 -16.46 3.16 4.09
CA LEU A 76 -15.68 1.96 4.42
C LEU A 76 -16.60 0.79 4.79
N ALA A 77 -17.65 1.04 5.58
CA ALA A 77 -18.62 0.01 5.95
C ALA A 77 -19.46 -0.52 4.78
N MET A 78 -19.56 0.22 3.68
CA MET A 78 -20.23 -0.20 2.44
C MET A 78 -19.32 -0.92 1.45
N CYS A 79 -17.99 -0.85 1.64
CA CYS A 79 -17.06 -1.53 0.75
C CYS A 79 -17.23 -3.05 0.84
N ASP A 80 -17.07 -3.73 -0.30
CA ASP A 80 -17.05 -5.18 -0.34
C ASP A 80 -15.62 -5.71 -0.15
N GLY A 81 -15.50 -6.87 0.51
CA GLY A 81 -14.21 -7.48 0.85
C GLY A 81 -13.65 -7.02 2.20
N PHE A 82 -12.33 -7.04 2.30
CA PHE A 82 -11.59 -6.81 3.54
C PHE A 82 -10.99 -5.41 3.59
N ILE A 83 -10.98 -4.83 4.79
CA ILE A 83 -10.31 -3.56 5.05
C ILE A 83 -8.81 -3.82 5.11
N VAL A 84 -8.04 -3.08 4.31
CA VAL A 84 -6.59 -3.04 4.44
C VAL A 84 -6.25 -2.02 5.52
N ASP A 85 -5.87 -2.53 6.70
CA ASP A 85 -5.40 -1.75 7.83
C ASP A 85 -3.88 -1.90 7.95
N LYS A 86 -3.16 -0.78 8.00
CA LYS A 86 -1.70 -0.79 8.12
C LYS A 86 -1.18 0.45 8.84
N THR A 87 -0.01 0.33 9.42
CA THR A 87 0.79 1.48 9.89
C THR A 87 1.98 1.66 8.96
N ARG A 88 2.06 2.83 8.32
CA ARG A 88 3.19 3.22 7.47
C ARG A 88 4.23 3.98 8.27
N TYR A 89 5.47 3.53 8.22
CA TYR A 89 6.63 4.20 8.78
C TYR A 89 7.52 4.72 7.65
N ARG A 90 8.14 5.87 7.87
CA ARG A 90 9.10 6.46 6.93
C ARG A 90 10.52 6.31 7.46
N VAL A 91 11.39 5.73 6.62
CA VAL A 91 12.78 5.43 6.97
C VAL A 91 13.69 5.92 5.86
N GLU A 92 14.60 6.84 6.17
CA GLU A 92 15.66 7.20 5.23
C GLU A 92 16.77 6.15 5.23
N HIS A 93 17.20 5.75 4.04
CA HIS A 93 18.36 4.88 3.86
C HIS A 93 19.10 5.26 2.58
N ALA A 94 20.40 5.56 2.72
CA ALA A 94 21.27 5.89 1.59
C ALA A 94 20.68 6.93 0.62
N GLY A 95 20.12 8.01 1.18
CA GLY A 95 19.56 9.13 0.40
C GLY A 95 18.15 8.90 -0.16
N HIS A 96 17.55 7.73 0.05
CA HIS A 96 16.20 7.44 -0.40
C HIS A 96 15.23 7.28 0.77
N LEU A 97 13.99 7.71 0.56
CA LEU A 97 12.91 7.51 1.52
C LEU A 97 12.24 6.16 1.26
N TRP A 98 12.20 5.32 2.29
CA TRP A 98 11.49 4.06 2.27
C TRP A 98 10.22 4.15 3.11
N GLU A 99 9.15 3.55 2.61
CA GLU A 99 7.87 3.45 3.28
C GLU A 99 7.63 2.00 3.72
N ILE A 100 7.62 1.78 5.03
CA ILE A 100 7.46 0.46 5.66
C ILE A 100 6.03 0.30 6.13
N ASP A 101 5.30 -0.59 5.48
CA ASP A 101 3.92 -0.93 5.83
C ASP A 101 3.87 -2.16 6.72
N VAL A 102 3.46 -1.98 7.96
CA VAL A 102 3.10 -3.06 8.87
C VAL A 102 1.59 -3.26 8.80
N PHE A 103 1.14 -4.39 8.24
CA PHE A 103 -0.28 -4.68 8.07
C PHE A 103 -0.89 -5.29 9.34
N HIS A 104 -2.18 -5.02 9.55
CA HIS A 104 -2.97 -5.43 10.72
C HIS A 104 -4.24 -6.18 10.30
N GLY A 105 -4.94 -6.76 11.27
CA GLY A 105 -6.22 -7.45 11.04
C GLY A 105 -6.06 -8.67 10.14
N ASP A 106 -6.88 -8.80 9.09
CA ASP A 106 -6.80 -9.94 8.18
C ASP A 106 -5.48 -10.03 7.40
N ASN A 107 -4.71 -8.94 7.38
CA ASN A 107 -3.39 -8.88 6.75
C ASN A 107 -2.23 -8.93 7.77
N GLU A 108 -2.52 -9.23 9.04
CA GLU A 108 -1.52 -9.27 10.10
C GLU A 108 -0.40 -10.29 9.82
N GLY A 109 0.84 -9.91 10.13
CA GLY A 109 2.05 -10.69 9.84
C GLY A 109 2.70 -10.35 8.51
N LEU A 110 2.00 -9.66 7.59
CA LEU A 110 2.61 -9.11 6.38
C LEU A 110 3.29 -7.78 6.68
N VAL A 111 4.54 -7.64 6.23
CA VAL A 111 5.26 -6.37 6.23
C VAL A 111 5.91 -6.14 4.88
N LEU A 112 5.64 -4.98 4.30
CA LEU A 112 6.16 -4.57 3.00
C LEU A 112 6.96 -3.28 3.13
N ALA A 113 7.94 -3.14 2.27
CA ALA A 113 8.68 -1.91 2.11
C ALA A 113 8.60 -1.45 0.66
N GLU A 114 8.23 -0.18 0.49
CA GLU A 114 8.11 0.48 -0.80
C GLU A 114 9.16 1.59 -0.88
N ILE A 115 9.73 1.76 -2.07
CA ILE A 115 10.59 2.89 -2.43
C ILE A 115 10.09 3.44 -3.75
N GLU A 116 9.85 4.75 -3.81
CA GLU A 116 9.53 5.47 -5.03
C GLU A 116 10.81 6.14 -5.56
N LEU A 117 11.03 6.01 -6.87
CA LEU A 117 12.19 6.55 -7.58
C LEU A 117 11.75 7.67 -8.53
N GLU A 118 12.64 8.63 -8.76
CA GLU A 118 12.39 9.75 -9.65
C GLU A 118 12.51 9.37 -11.13
N ALA A 119 13.32 8.34 -11.43
CA ALA A 119 13.58 7.90 -12.79
C ALA A 119 13.78 6.39 -12.94
N GLU A 120 13.51 5.90 -14.15
CA GLU A 120 13.69 4.49 -14.49
C GLU A 120 15.19 4.17 -14.51
N GLY A 121 15.58 3.09 -13.83
CA GLY A 121 16.97 2.69 -13.70
C GLY A 121 17.79 3.50 -12.70
N GLU A 122 17.14 4.37 -11.91
CA GLU A 122 17.76 5.00 -10.74
C GLU A 122 18.30 3.91 -9.79
N ARG A 123 19.54 4.11 -9.32
CA ARG A 123 20.21 3.15 -8.46
C ARG A 123 19.98 3.51 -7.00
N PHE A 124 19.47 2.56 -6.23
CA PHE A 124 19.30 2.67 -4.79
C PHE A 124 20.03 1.53 -4.08
N ALA A 125 20.40 1.75 -2.81
CA ALA A 125 21.01 0.73 -1.98
C ALA A 125 19.92 -0.06 -1.23
N LEU A 126 19.99 -1.39 -1.27
CA LEU A 126 19.08 -2.25 -0.52
C LEU A 126 19.43 -2.22 0.99
N PRO A 127 18.50 -1.81 1.85
CA PRO A 127 18.71 -1.86 3.30
C PRO A 127 18.86 -3.30 3.81
N PRO A 128 19.54 -3.53 4.95
CA PRO A 128 19.74 -4.89 5.48
C PRO A 128 18.48 -5.52 6.11
N TRP A 129 17.33 -4.85 6.03
CA TRP A 129 16.05 -5.33 6.54
C TRP A 129 15.05 -5.67 5.42
N VAL A 130 15.36 -5.37 4.14
CA VAL A 130 14.55 -5.85 3.01
C VAL A 130 14.92 -7.30 2.66
N GLY A 131 13.93 -8.05 2.21
CA GLY A 131 14.03 -9.40 1.69
C GLY A 131 13.72 -9.43 0.19
N PRO A 132 13.06 -10.50 -0.31
CA PRO A 132 12.73 -10.63 -1.72
C PRO A 132 11.89 -9.47 -2.26
N GLU A 133 12.19 -9.08 -3.50
CA GLU A 133 11.37 -8.13 -4.25
C GLU A 133 10.07 -8.78 -4.71
N VAL A 134 8.96 -8.07 -4.52
CA VAL A 134 7.59 -8.51 -4.85
C VAL A 134 6.83 -7.49 -5.70
N THR A 135 7.52 -6.49 -6.29
CA THR A 135 6.97 -5.41 -7.12
C THR A 135 5.95 -5.90 -8.15
N ASN A 136 6.29 -6.96 -8.88
CA ASN A 136 5.46 -7.49 -9.97
C ASN A 136 4.52 -8.64 -9.56
N ILE A 137 4.35 -8.88 -8.26
CA ILE A 137 3.53 -9.99 -7.76
C ILE A 137 2.17 -9.46 -7.30
N PRO A 138 1.07 -9.72 -8.04
CA PRO A 138 -0.23 -9.09 -7.80
C PRO A 138 -0.79 -9.30 -6.38
N ARG A 139 -0.55 -10.46 -5.76
CA ARG A 139 -1.09 -10.77 -4.42
C ARG A 139 -0.68 -9.73 -3.36
N TYR A 140 0.49 -9.08 -3.51
CA TYR A 140 0.98 -8.04 -2.58
C TYR A 140 0.47 -6.63 -2.87
N GLN A 141 -0.44 -6.44 -3.82
CA GLN A 141 -1.06 -5.14 -4.08
C GLN A 141 -2.23 -4.90 -3.11
N ASN A 142 -2.43 -3.65 -2.67
CA ASN A 142 -3.52 -3.30 -1.74
C ASN A 142 -4.92 -3.72 -2.26
N ALA A 143 -5.17 -3.59 -3.57
CA ALA A 143 -6.43 -4.04 -4.16
C ALA A 143 -6.62 -5.55 -4.04
N SER A 144 -5.56 -6.34 -4.22
CA SER A 144 -5.58 -7.79 -4.03
C SER A 144 -5.71 -8.16 -2.56
N LEU A 145 -4.99 -7.51 -1.65
CA LEU A 145 -5.11 -7.72 -0.20
C LEU A 145 -6.52 -7.40 0.33
N SER A 146 -7.21 -6.43 -0.27
CA SER A 146 -8.61 -6.14 0.07
C SER A 146 -9.61 -7.18 -0.46
N ALA A 147 -9.23 -8.00 -1.44
CA ALA A 147 -10.09 -9.05 -1.99
C ALA A 147 -9.78 -10.43 -1.36
N THR A 148 -8.48 -10.75 -1.25
CA THR A 148 -7.96 -11.98 -0.66
C THR A 148 -6.84 -11.61 0.32
N PRO A 149 -7.14 -11.49 1.62
CA PRO A 149 -6.20 -11.01 2.61
C PRO A 149 -5.11 -12.04 2.88
N PHE A 150 -4.01 -11.61 3.48
CA PHE A 150 -2.85 -12.45 3.77
C PHE A 150 -3.21 -13.73 4.53
N SER A 151 -4.14 -13.64 5.49
CA SER A 151 -4.66 -14.78 6.24
C SER A 151 -5.29 -15.88 5.38
N ALA A 152 -5.70 -15.56 4.15
CA ALA A 152 -6.37 -16.46 3.22
C ALA A 152 -5.45 -17.03 2.13
N TRP A 153 -4.15 -16.73 2.12
CA TRP A 153 -3.25 -17.17 1.04
C TRP A 153 -2.91 -18.66 1.05
N GLY A 154 -3.31 -19.38 2.10
CA GLY A 154 -2.86 -20.75 2.34
C GLY A 154 -1.39 -20.77 2.78
N LYS A 155 -0.94 -21.91 3.33
CA LYS A 155 0.50 -22.13 3.44
C LYS A 155 1.03 -22.40 2.03
N ASP A 156 2.06 -21.68 1.59
CA ASP A 156 2.82 -22.08 0.41
C ASP A 156 3.20 -23.57 0.62
N PRO A 157 2.99 -24.45 -0.38
CA PRO A 157 3.38 -25.85 -0.23
C PRO A 157 4.89 -25.89 0.06
N GLU A 158 5.26 -26.58 1.15
CA GLU A 158 6.66 -26.87 1.52
C GLU A 158 7.44 -27.54 0.38
#